data_AF-A0A7W0ER58-F1
#
_entry.id   AF-A0A7W0ER58-F1
#
_cell.length_a   1.000
_cell.length_b   1.000
_cell.length_c   1.000
_cell.angle_alpha   90.00
_cell.angle_beta   90.00
_cell.angle_gamma   90.00
#
_symmetry.space_group_name_H-M   'P 1'
#
loop_
_entity.id
_entity.type
_entity.pdbx_description
1 polymer ?
#
loop_
_entity_poly.entity_id
_entity_poly.type
_entity_poly.pdbx_seq_one_letter_code
_entity_poly.pdbx_strand_id
1 'polypeptide(L)'
;LTDSVACLSGDSSDMSAYMEKILKASGQKTPDTKRILELNMDHPVVDKINSIFEKDAAAPVLKDYAHLLFDLATISEGGKINDPASFTRRVGELMSDALKS
;
A
#
# COMPACT_ATOMS: atom_id res chain seq x y z
N LEU A 1 -3.68 -4.37 13.20
CA LEU A 1 -3.21 -3.14 12.49
C LEU A 1 -2.74 -2.09 13.50
N THR A 2 -1.94 -2.43 14.52
CA THR A 2 -1.70 -1.46 15.61
C THR A 2 -0.69 -0.38 15.24
N ASP A 3 0.39 -0.74 14.54
CA ASP A 3 1.47 0.20 14.18
C ASP A 3 1.60 0.47 12.67
N SER A 4 0.93 -0.32 11.82
CA SER A 4 0.98 -0.13 10.36
C SER A 4 -0.12 0.83 9.88
N VAL A 5 0.20 1.63 8.86
CA VAL A 5 -0.77 2.53 8.21
C VAL A 5 -1.74 1.76 7.30
N ALA A 6 -1.31 0.63 6.73
CA ALA A 6 -2.12 -0.24 5.87
C ALA A 6 -1.61 -1.70 5.85
N CYS A 7 -2.43 -2.65 5.40
CA CYS A 7 -2.10 -4.06 5.20
C CYS A 7 -2.78 -4.60 3.93
N LEU A 8 -2.22 -5.64 3.33
CA LEU A 8 -2.83 -6.41 2.26
C LEU A 8 -3.41 -7.73 2.81
N SER A 9 -4.73 -7.89 2.69
CA SER A 9 -5.38 -9.17 2.97
C SER A 9 -5.72 -9.90 1.67
N GLY A 10 -5.80 -11.24 1.74
CA GLY A 10 -6.40 -12.05 0.68
C GLY A 10 -7.91 -12.19 0.93
N ASP A 11 -8.68 -12.50 -0.10
CA ASP A 11 -10.09 -12.85 0.09
C ASP A 11 -10.18 -14.17 0.89
N SER A 12 -11.24 -14.40 1.67
CA SER A 12 -11.31 -15.58 2.57
C SER A 12 -11.28 -16.93 1.83
N SER A 13 -11.53 -16.92 0.52
CA SER A 13 -11.48 -18.07 -0.38
C SER A 13 -10.15 -18.19 -1.14
N ASP A 14 -9.23 -17.24 -0.95
CA ASP A 14 -7.95 -17.21 -1.65
C ASP A 14 -6.89 -18.04 -0.96
N MET A 15 -5.97 -18.52 -1.79
CA MET A 15 -4.77 -19.21 -1.35
C MET A 15 -3.96 -18.34 -0.39
N SER A 16 -3.61 -18.89 0.77
CA SER A 16 -2.83 -18.17 1.78
C SER A 16 -1.49 -17.68 1.20
N ALA A 17 -1.01 -16.53 1.66
CA ALA A 17 0.26 -15.96 1.20
C ALA A 17 1.45 -16.94 1.37
N TYR A 18 1.39 -17.79 2.39
CA TYR A 18 2.38 -18.85 2.62
C TYR A 18 2.34 -19.92 1.53
N MET A 19 1.16 -20.40 1.14
CA MET A 19 0.99 -21.39 0.08
C MET A 19 1.41 -20.81 -1.28
N GLU A 20 1.08 -19.55 -1.56
CA GLU A 20 1.52 -18.86 -2.78
C GLU A 20 3.06 -18.81 -2.87
N LYS A 21 3.74 -18.55 -1.75
CA LYS A 21 5.21 -18.55 -1.66
C LYS A 21 5.81 -19.92 -1.95
N ILE A 22 5.21 -21.00 -1.44
CA ILE A 22 5.65 -22.39 -1.73
C ILE A 22 5.48 -22.69 -3.22
N LEU A 23 4.32 -22.40 -3.81
CA LEU A 23 4.05 -22.70 -5.21
C LEU A 23 4.96 -21.93 -6.18
N LYS A 24 5.23 -20.65 -5.90
CA LYS A 24 6.21 -19.86 -6.66
C LYS A 24 7.62 -20.45 -6.56
N ALA A 25 8.03 -20.91 -5.38
CA ALA A 25 9.32 -21.56 -5.17
C ALA A 25 9.42 -22.91 -5.89
N SER A 26 8.30 -23.62 -6.06
CA SER A 26 8.21 -24.87 -6.83
C SER A 26 8.08 -24.65 -8.34
N GLY A 27 8.12 -23.42 -8.83
CA GLY A 27 8.02 -23.09 -10.27
C GLY A 27 6.61 -23.21 -10.84
N GLN A 28 5.58 -23.38 -10.01
CA GLN A 28 4.20 -23.34 -10.48
C GLN A 28 3.72 -21.90 -10.65
N LYS A 29 2.96 -21.66 -11.72
CA LYS A 29 2.25 -20.39 -11.92
C LYS A 29 1.13 -20.30 -10.88
N THR A 30 1.24 -19.35 -9.98
CA THR A 30 0.13 -18.97 -9.09
C THR A 30 -0.81 -18.02 -9.83
N PRO A 31 -2.13 -18.16 -9.68
CA PRO A 31 -3.07 -17.16 -10.19
C PRO A 31 -2.77 -15.79 -9.59
N ASP A 32 -3.01 -14.72 -10.35
CA ASP A 32 -2.96 -13.35 -9.84
C ASP A 32 -4.12 -13.16 -8.86
N THR A 33 -3.83 -13.35 -7.57
CA THR A 33 -4.79 -13.11 -6.49
C THR A 33 -4.91 -11.61 -6.27
N LYS A 34 -6.12 -11.07 -6.41
CA LYS A 34 -6.40 -9.67 -6.04
C LYS A 34 -6.29 -9.54 -4.52
N ARG A 35 -5.43 -8.65 -4.05
CA ARG A 35 -5.29 -8.32 -2.64
C ARG A 35 -6.23 -7.16 -2.28
N ILE A 36 -6.80 -7.21 -1.08
CA ILE A 36 -7.58 -6.12 -0.51
C ILE A 36 -6.62 -5.24 0.29
N LEU A 37 -6.59 -3.93 -0.01
CA LEU A 37 -5.84 -2.95 0.77
C LEU A 37 -6.71 -2.48 1.93
N GLU A 38 -6.34 -2.88 3.14
CA GLU A 38 -6.99 -2.45 4.38
C GLU A 38 -6.24 -1.24 4.96
N LEU A 39 -6.99 -0.18 5.27
CA LEU A 39 -6.45 1.03 5.90
C LEU A 39 -6.67 0.99 7.41
N ASN A 40 -5.66 1.45 8.15
CA ASN A 40 -5.81 1.67 9.58
C ASN A 40 -6.44 3.04 9.85
N MET A 41 -7.75 3.06 10.09
CA MET A 41 -8.50 4.30 10.35
C MET A 41 -8.07 5.00 11.65
N ASP A 42 -7.40 4.30 12.58
CA ASP A 42 -6.90 4.90 13.82
C ASP A 42 -5.53 5.58 13.63
N HIS A 43 -4.91 5.45 12.46
CA HIS A 43 -3.58 6.01 12.21
C HIS A 43 -3.67 7.50 11.81
N PRO A 44 -2.95 8.43 12.47
CA PRO A 44 -3.08 9.88 12.22
C PRO A 44 -2.86 10.31 10.76
N VAL A 45 -2.02 9.60 10.00
CA VAL A 45 -1.83 9.86 8.57
C VAL A 45 -3.11 9.64 7.76
N VAL A 46 -3.92 8.62 8.09
CA VAL A 46 -5.17 8.33 7.39
C VAL A 46 -6.18 9.45 7.62
N ASP A 47 -6.26 10.00 8.83
CA ASP A 47 -7.08 11.19 9.13
C ASP A 47 -6.66 12.41 8.30
N LYS A 48 -5.36 12.63 8.13
CA LYS A 48 -4.83 13.74 7.32
C LYS A 48 -5.15 13.55 5.84
N ILE A 49 -5.02 12.33 5.32
CA ILE A 49 -5.39 12.00 3.94
C ILE A 49 -6.91 12.21 3.75
N ASN A 50 -7.73 11.74 4.69
CA ASN A 50 -9.18 11.96 4.64
C ASN A 50 -9.54 13.45 4.65
N SER A 51 -8.85 14.25 5.46
CA SER A 51 -9.04 15.71 5.48
C SER A 51 -8.69 16.39 4.15
N ILE A 52 -7.75 15.84 3.37
CA ILE A 52 -7.46 16.31 2.00
C ILE A 52 -8.61 15.91 1.08
N PHE A 53 -9.07 14.66 1.17
CA PHE A 53 -10.18 14.15 0.37
C PHE A 53 -11.48 14.93 0.58
N GLU A 54 -11.83 15.25 1.83
CA GLU A 54 -13.04 16.02 2.12
C GLU A 54 -12.98 17.45 1.56
N LYS A 55 -11.79 18.02 1.42
CA LYS A 55 -11.60 19.34 0.81
C LYS A 55 -11.65 19.29 -0.72
N ASP A 56 -11.00 18.29 -1.30
CA ASP A 56 -10.97 18.06 -2.74
C ASP A 56 -10.75 16.58 -3.04
N ALA A 57 -11.84 15.89 -3.38
CA ALA A 57 -11.83 14.47 -3.71
C ALA A 57 -11.04 14.16 -5.00
N ALA A 58 -10.77 15.17 -5.83
CA ALA A 58 -9.99 15.03 -7.06
C ALA A 58 -8.54 15.50 -6.89
N ALA A 59 -8.11 15.84 -5.67
CA ALA A 59 -6.76 16.31 -5.41
C ALA A 59 -5.71 15.29 -5.91
N PRO A 60 -4.79 15.67 -6.81
CA PRO A 60 -3.83 14.73 -7.41
C PRO A 60 -3.01 13.95 -6.39
N VAL A 61 -2.64 14.60 -5.27
CA VAL A 61 -1.85 14.02 -4.18
C VAL A 61 -2.52 12.81 -3.52
N LEU A 62 -3.85 12.68 -3.59
CA LEU A 62 -4.56 11.53 -3.04
C LEU A 62 -4.18 10.23 -3.76
N LYS A 63 -3.97 10.31 -5.08
CA LYS A 63 -3.48 9.16 -5.86
C LYS A 63 -2.08 8.77 -5.41
N ASP A 64 -1.25 9.76 -5.09
CA ASP A 64 0.10 9.50 -4.61
C ASP A 64 0.12 8.85 -3.24
N TYR A 65 -0.73 9.30 -2.31
CA TYR A 65 -0.92 8.62 -1.02
C TYR A 65 -1.47 7.20 -1.18
N ALA A 66 -2.44 6.97 -2.07
CA ALA A 66 -2.98 5.63 -2.31
C ALA A 66 -1.88 4.65 -2.79
N HIS A 67 -1.04 5.08 -3.73
CA HIS A 67 0.10 4.28 -4.17
C HIS A 67 1.12 4.05 -3.06
N LEU A 68 1.45 5.08 -2.28
CA LEU A 68 2.39 4.95 -1.18
C LEU A 68 1.89 3.97 -0.11
N LEU A 69 0.61 4.05 0.27
CA LEU A 69 0.00 3.13 1.24
C LEU A 69 0.05 1.68 0.76
N PHE A 70 -0.21 1.45 -0.53
CA PHE A 70 -0.11 0.13 -1.14
C PHE A 70 1.34 -0.40 -1.13
N ASP A 71 2.31 0.43 -1.49
CA ASP A 71 3.72 0.05 -1.48
C ASP A 71 4.21 -0.25 -0.05
N LEU A 72 3.81 0.56 0.94
CA LEU A 72 4.14 0.33 2.35
C LEU A 72 3.52 -0.96 2.90
N ALA A 73 2.26 -1.26 2.55
CA ALA A 73 1.61 -2.51 2.92
C ALA A 73 2.32 -3.71 2.29
N THR A 74 2.69 -3.59 1.00
CA THR A 74 3.46 -4.61 0.28
C THR A 74 4.81 -4.89 0.96
N ILE A 75 5.56 -3.86 1.33
CA ILE A 75 6.85 -4.00 2.02
C ILE A 75 6.68 -4.65 3.39
N SER A 76 5.65 -4.25 4.14
CA SER A 76 5.39 -4.74 5.50
C SER A 76 5.12 -6.25 5.55
N GLU A 77 4.61 -6.81 4.46
CA GLU A 77 4.36 -8.25 4.32
C GLU A 77 5.54 -9.01 3.69
N GLY A 78 6.67 -8.34 3.47
CA GLY A 78 7.85 -8.91 2.80
C GLY A 78 7.69 -9.07 1.29
N GLY A 79 6.71 -8.37 0.71
CA GLY A 79 6.53 -8.25 -0.73
C GLY A 79 7.62 -7.38 -1.38
N LYS A 80 7.71 -7.47 -2.71
CA LYS A 80 8.62 -6.66 -3.50
C LYS A 80 7.85 -5.53 -4.19
N ILE A 81 8.39 -4.33 -4.15
CA ILE A 81 7.89 -3.22 -4.94
C ILE A 81 8.16 -3.49 -6.42
N ASN A 82 7.10 -3.41 -7.24
CA ASN A 82 7.18 -3.66 -8.68
C ASN A 82 7.98 -2.58 -9.43
N ASP A 83 7.85 -1.32 -9.00
CA ASP A 83 8.59 -0.17 -9.55
C ASP A 83 9.27 0.64 -8.43
N PRO A 84 10.48 0.22 -7.98
CA PRO A 84 11.21 0.92 -6.93
C PRO A 84 11.57 2.37 -7.26
N ALA A 85 11.75 2.70 -8.55
CA ALA A 85 12.08 4.06 -8.97
C ALA A 85 10.89 5.00 -8.79
N SER A 86 9.70 4.57 -9.18
CA SER A 86 8.47 5.33 -8.93
C SER A 86 8.18 5.48 -7.43
N PHE A 87 8.40 4.42 -6.62
CA PHE A 87 8.23 4.49 -5.16
C PHE A 87 9.17 5.52 -4.53
N THR A 88 10.48 5.45 -4.82
CA THR A 88 11.46 6.37 -4.23
C THR A 88 11.24 7.82 -4.65
N ARG A 89 10.87 8.06 -5.93
CA ARG A 89 10.48 9.39 -6.41
C ARG A 89 9.28 9.93 -5.64
N ARG A 90 8.21 9.13 -5.52
CA ARG A 90 6.98 9.49 -4.81
C ARG A 90 7.22 9.84 -3.35
N VAL A 91 8.06 9.05 -2.66
CA VAL A 91 8.47 9.35 -1.28
C VAL A 91 9.16 10.71 -1.21
N GLY A 92 10.13 10.96 -2.09
CA GLY A 92 10.86 12.24 -2.12
C GLY A 92 9.95 13.45 -2.40
N GLU A 93 9.02 13.32 -3.34
CA GLU A 93 8.04 14.36 -3.69
C GLU A 93 7.11 14.66 -2.51
N LEU A 94 6.50 13.63 -1.91
CA LEU A 94 5.60 13.81 -0.75
C LEU A 94 6.33 14.37 0.47
N MET A 95 7.58 13.94 0.72
CA MET A 95 8.40 14.52 1.79
C MET A 95 8.72 15.99 1.54
N SER A 96 9.10 16.34 0.32
CA SER A 96 9.39 17.74 -0.06
C SER A 96 8.16 18.62 0.15
N ASP A 97 6.99 18.16 -0.27
CA ASP A 97 5.75 18.93 -0.12
C ASP A 97 5.29 19.01 1.35
N ALA A 98 5.44 17.95 2.13
CA ALA A 98 5.09 17.95 3.55
C ALA A 98 5.99 18.85 4.41
N LEU A 99 7.24 19.08 3.99
CA LEU A 99 8.22 19.90 4.70
C LEU A 99 8.22 21.38 4.28
N LYS A 100 7.53 21.74 3.18
CA LYS A 100 7.35 23.14 2.80
C LYS A 100 6.47 23.83 3.84
N SER A 101 7.13 24.65 4.66
CA SER A 101 6.52 25.56 5.65
C SER A 101 5.99 26.81 4.97
#